data_AF-A0A3R8LDR9-F1
#
_entry.id   AF-A0A3R8LDR9-F1
#
_cell.length_a   1.000
_cell.length_b   1.000
_cell.length_c   1.000
_cell.angle_alpha   90.00
_cell.angle_beta   90.00
_cell.angle_gamma   90.00
#
_symmetry.space_group_name_H-M   'P 1'
#
loop_
_entity.id
_entity.type
_entity.pdbx_description
1 polymer ?
#
loop_
_entity_poly.entity_id
_entity_poly.type
_entity_poly.pdbx_seq_one_letter_code
_entity_poly.pdbx_strand_id
1 'polypeptide(L)'
;MNKFTKISAAALFALFLTACDKPAEKTAEAPKAEAAQAQVTQAVDQQEVADFQKIVEWNQAQEAALAESQAALQETIATGDKAKIEESLKVFTTKVAEVLSSLDAVEVKSEAVSQFKAKTKETLTLSNDLITESVKVMANPTAEAQQVIQEKSQVLIKAGQELQQLQLQLQQRLMPTAPAADAK
;
A
#
# COMPACT_ATOMS: atom_id res chain seq x y z
N MET A 1 32.01 -22.40 -10.88
CA MET A 1 32.48 -23.14 -9.69
C MET A 1 31.94 -22.45 -8.45
N ASN A 2 31.24 -23.21 -7.63
CA ASN A 2 30.56 -22.81 -6.39
C ASN A 2 31.44 -22.05 -5.40
N LYS A 3 30.81 -21.15 -4.61
CA LYS A 3 30.74 -21.21 -3.13
C LYS A 3 30.27 -19.85 -2.57
N PHE A 4 28.96 -19.64 -2.49
CA PHE A 4 28.40 -18.76 -1.46
C PHE A 4 27.84 -19.64 -0.35
N THR A 5 28.65 -19.70 0.70
CA THR A 5 28.41 -20.39 1.95
C THR A 5 27.10 -19.92 2.56
N LYS A 6 26.22 -20.89 2.78
CA LYS A 6 25.05 -20.86 3.67
C LYS A 6 25.37 -20.09 4.95
N ILE A 7 24.90 -18.85 5.07
CA ILE A 7 24.68 -18.21 6.36
C ILE A 7 23.20 -18.44 6.66
N SER A 8 22.95 -19.52 7.41
CA SER A 8 21.66 -19.90 7.95
C SER A 8 21.01 -18.74 8.69
N ALA A 9 19.74 -18.51 8.40
CA ALA A 9 18.82 -17.59 9.06
C ALA A 9 18.45 -18.00 10.51
N ALA A 10 19.44 -18.38 11.32
CA ALA A 10 19.24 -18.84 12.70
C ALA A 10 20.10 -18.11 13.74
N ALA A 11 20.81 -17.04 13.36
CA ALA A 11 21.76 -16.35 14.25
C ALA A 11 21.31 -14.97 14.75
N LEU A 12 20.10 -14.50 14.40
CA LEU A 12 19.59 -13.21 14.89
C LEU A 12 18.86 -13.30 16.25
N PHE A 13 18.70 -14.49 16.83
CA PHE A 13 17.97 -14.69 18.09
C PHE A 13 18.83 -14.91 19.35
N ALA A 14 20.16 -14.76 19.26
CA ALA A 14 21.07 -15.13 20.37
C ALA A 14 21.82 -13.94 21.01
N LEU A 15 21.43 -12.69 20.76
CA LEU A 15 22.12 -11.51 21.34
C LEU A 15 21.43 -10.85 22.54
N PHE A 16 20.40 -11.48 23.12
CA PHE A 16 19.71 -10.92 24.30
C PHE A 16 19.86 -11.72 25.61
N LEU A 17 20.74 -12.73 25.68
CA LEU A 17 20.84 -13.62 26.85
C LEU A 17 22.21 -13.58 27.58
N THR A 18 22.95 -12.47 27.56
CA THR A 18 24.22 -12.40 28.34
C THR A 18 24.54 -11.03 28.96
N ALA A 19 23.54 -10.26 29.41
CA ALA A 19 23.82 -9.08 30.24
C ALA A 19 22.72 -8.82 31.27
N CYS A 20 22.62 -9.69 32.28
CA CYS A 20 22.06 -9.36 33.60
C CYS A 20 22.56 -10.42 34.60
N ASP A 21 23.86 -10.39 34.92
CA ASP A 21 24.34 -10.97 36.17
C ASP A 21 24.63 -9.80 37.12
N LYS A 22 23.72 -9.57 38.07
CA LYS A 22 24.04 -9.03 39.39
C LYS A 22 22.87 -9.28 40.37
N PRO A 23 23.08 -9.92 41.53
CA PRO A 23 22.02 -10.16 42.52
C PRO A 23 21.97 -9.05 43.57
N ALA A 24 20.77 -8.66 44.00
CA ALA A 24 20.57 -8.05 45.33
C ALA A 24 19.12 -8.26 45.82
N GLU A 25 19.03 -8.79 47.03
CA GLU A 25 17.84 -9.11 47.82
C GLU A 25 16.92 -7.89 48.11
N LYS A 26 15.60 -8.12 48.28
CA LYS A 26 14.87 -8.21 49.58
C LYS A 26 13.40 -7.71 49.48
N THR A 27 12.49 -8.66 49.75
CA THR A 27 11.16 -8.62 50.42
C THR A 27 10.36 -7.31 50.56
N ALA A 28 9.11 -7.31 50.11
CA ALA A 28 7.90 -6.93 50.88
C ALA A 28 6.59 -7.30 50.15
N GLU A 29 5.65 -7.92 50.87
CA GLU A 29 4.34 -8.42 50.42
C GLU A 29 3.21 -7.36 50.38
N ALA A 30 2.32 -7.52 49.37
CA ALA A 30 0.86 -7.27 49.32
C ALA A 30 0.30 -5.81 49.32
N PRO A 31 -0.94 -5.55 48.79
CA PRO A 31 -1.92 -6.46 48.18
C PRO A 31 -2.46 -6.07 46.78
N LYS A 32 -2.85 -7.13 46.06
CA LYS A 32 -3.87 -7.28 45.02
C LYS A 32 -4.78 -6.06 44.70
N ALA A 33 -4.58 -5.51 43.50
CA ALA A 33 -5.64 -4.94 42.68
C ALA A 33 -5.46 -5.50 41.25
N GLU A 34 -6.18 -6.59 40.95
CA GLU A 34 -6.33 -7.13 39.59
C GLU A 34 -7.09 -6.10 38.75
N ALA A 35 -6.36 -5.15 38.17
CA ALA A 35 -6.78 -4.59 36.89
C ALA A 35 -6.52 -5.69 35.86
N ALA A 36 -7.55 -6.47 35.55
CA ALA A 36 -7.56 -7.34 34.39
C ALA A 36 -7.43 -6.47 33.13
N GLN A 37 -6.20 -6.05 32.80
CA GLN A 37 -5.86 -5.70 31.44
C GLN A 37 -5.87 -7.02 30.68
N ALA A 38 -6.99 -7.29 30.02
CA ALA A 38 -7.03 -8.25 28.94
C ALA A 38 -6.00 -7.77 27.90
N GLN A 39 -4.76 -8.27 28.02
CA GLN A 39 -3.83 -8.29 26.91
C GLN A 39 -4.48 -9.18 25.86
N VAL A 40 -5.19 -8.55 24.93
CA VAL A 40 -5.61 -9.21 23.70
C VAL A 40 -4.33 -9.42 22.91
N THR A 41 -3.70 -10.57 23.11
CA THR A 41 -2.73 -11.12 22.17
C THR A 41 -3.51 -11.39 20.89
N GLN A 42 -3.60 -10.40 20.01
CA GLN A 42 -4.32 -10.54 18.75
C GLN A 42 -3.46 -11.44 17.86
N ALA A 43 -3.84 -12.71 17.76
CA ALA A 43 -3.21 -13.62 16.80
C ALA A 43 -3.37 -13.01 15.40
N VAL A 44 -2.27 -12.96 14.63
CA VAL A 44 -2.28 -12.45 13.26
C VAL A 44 -3.31 -13.23 12.45
N ASP A 45 -4.25 -12.51 11.84
CA ASP A 45 -5.29 -13.10 11.00
C ASP A 45 -4.69 -13.60 9.68
N GLN A 46 -4.57 -14.91 9.55
CA GLN A 46 -4.01 -15.56 8.36
C GLN A 46 -4.85 -15.31 7.10
N GLN A 47 -6.16 -15.07 7.23
CA GLN A 47 -7.02 -14.72 6.10
C GLN A 47 -6.71 -13.30 5.61
N GLU A 48 -6.47 -12.36 6.53
CA GLU A 48 -6.04 -10.99 6.19
C GLU A 48 -4.67 -10.97 5.50
N VAL A 49 -3.71 -11.78 5.99
CA VAL A 49 -2.40 -11.95 5.33
C VAL A 49 -2.57 -12.45 3.89
N ALA A 50 -3.37 -13.51 3.69
CA ALA A 50 -3.58 -14.10 2.38
C ALA A 50 -4.27 -13.14 1.41
N ASP A 51 -5.28 -12.39 1.87
CA ASP A 51 -5.98 -11.42 1.03
C ASP A 51 -5.10 -10.23 0.68
N PHE A 52 -4.31 -9.72 1.63
CA PHE A 52 -3.36 -8.64 1.35
C PHE A 52 -2.31 -9.07 0.33
N GLN A 53 -1.80 -10.30 0.43
CA GLN A 53 -0.83 -10.86 -0.50
C GLN A 53 -1.38 -10.91 -1.94
N LYS A 54 -2.66 -11.27 -2.13
CA LYS A 54 -3.30 -11.23 -3.47
C LYS A 54 -3.28 -9.82 -4.08
N ILE A 55 -3.53 -8.79 -3.27
CA ILE A 55 -3.50 -7.39 -3.74
C ILE A 55 -2.09 -6.98 -4.12
N VAL A 56 -1.07 -7.41 -3.35
CA VAL A 56 0.34 -7.16 -3.68
C VAL A 56 0.73 -7.83 -5.00
N GLU A 57 0.38 -9.10 -5.19
CA GLU A 57 0.65 -9.85 -6.43
C GLU A 57 -0.06 -9.23 -7.64
N TRP A 58 -1.34 -8.86 -7.46
CA TRP A 58 -2.08 -8.13 -8.48
C TRP A 58 -1.37 -6.83 -8.85
N ASN A 59 -0.94 -6.02 -7.86
CA ASN A 59 -0.28 -4.74 -8.12
C ASN A 59 1.02 -4.91 -8.91
N GLN A 60 1.87 -5.86 -8.51
CA GLN A 60 3.11 -6.19 -9.22
C GLN A 60 2.85 -6.59 -10.69
N ALA A 61 1.78 -7.34 -10.94
CA ALA A 61 1.41 -7.73 -12.30
C ALA A 61 0.94 -6.54 -13.17
N GLN A 62 0.38 -5.48 -12.56
CA GLN A 62 -0.12 -4.32 -13.30
C GLN A 62 0.91 -3.19 -13.45
N GLU A 63 1.93 -3.12 -12.59
CA GLU A 63 2.88 -2.01 -12.53
C GLU A 63 3.57 -1.74 -13.88
N ALA A 64 4.17 -2.76 -14.48
CA ALA A 64 4.88 -2.63 -15.75
C ALA A 64 3.94 -2.19 -16.89
N ALA A 65 2.72 -2.75 -16.95
CA ALA A 65 1.75 -2.44 -17.99
C ALA A 65 1.23 -1.00 -17.91
N LEU A 66 0.97 -0.49 -16.70
CA LEU A 66 0.58 0.90 -16.49
C LEU A 66 1.74 1.86 -16.77
N ALA A 67 2.96 1.51 -16.35
CA ALA A 67 4.15 2.33 -16.61
C ALA A 67 4.42 2.48 -18.11
N GLU A 68 4.36 1.38 -18.87
CA GLU A 68 4.51 1.39 -20.33
C GLU A 68 3.43 2.24 -21.00
N SER A 69 2.16 2.07 -20.61
CA SER A 69 1.06 2.84 -21.19
C SER A 69 1.16 4.33 -20.86
N GLN A 70 1.64 4.70 -19.67
CA GLN A 70 1.86 6.09 -19.30
C GLN A 70 3.04 6.70 -20.06
N ALA A 71 4.13 5.95 -20.26
CA ALA A 71 5.28 6.39 -21.04
C ALA A 71 4.90 6.64 -22.51
N ALA A 72 4.15 5.72 -23.12
CA ALA A 72 3.66 5.86 -24.50
C ALA A 72 2.77 7.11 -24.68
N LEU A 73 1.90 7.40 -23.71
CA LEU A 73 1.10 8.61 -23.71
C LEU A 73 1.96 9.87 -23.62
N GLN A 74 2.95 9.90 -22.73
CA GLN A 74 3.87 11.05 -22.59
C GLN A 74 4.72 11.28 -23.85
N GLU A 75 5.23 10.21 -24.46
CA GLU A 75 5.95 10.29 -25.74
C GLU A 75 5.06 10.89 -26.83
N THR A 76 3.81 10.43 -26.92
CA THR A 76 2.85 10.96 -27.91
C THR A 76 2.50 12.42 -27.64
N ILE A 77 2.32 12.81 -26.37
CA ILE A 77 2.11 14.21 -25.96
C ILE A 77 3.26 15.10 -26.44
N ALA A 78 4.51 14.64 -26.33
CA ALA A 78 5.69 15.40 -26.75
C ALA A 78 5.72 15.70 -28.27
N THR A 79 4.96 14.96 -29.08
CA THR A 79 4.86 15.21 -30.52
C THR A 79 4.02 16.45 -30.86
N GLY A 80 3.11 16.87 -29.96
CA GLY A 80 2.15 17.95 -30.20
C GLY A 80 1.05 17.62 -31.23
N ASP A 81 1.02 16.41 -31.77
CA ASP A 81 -0.01 15.97 -32.73
C ASP A 81 -1.31 15.63 -31.99
N LYS A 82 -2.28 16.55 -32.07
CA LYS A 82 -3.56 16.45 -31.33
C LYS A 82 -4.30 15.14 -31.63
N ALA A 83 -4.33 14.68 -32.88
CA ALA A 83 -5.05 13.48 -33.25
C ALA A 83 -4.41 12.22 -32.64
N LYS A 84 -3.07 12.15 -32.66
CA LYS A 84 -2.34 11.05 -32.03
C LYS A 84 -2.46 11.08 -30.50
N ILE A 85 -2.46 12.27 -29.90
CA ILE A 85 -2.63 12.44 -28.46
C ILE A 85 -4.01 11.93 -28.02
N GLU A 86 -5.07 12.27 -28.74
CA GLU A 86 -6.43 11.77 -28.46
C GLU A 86 -6.52 10.25 -28.60
N GLU A 87 -5.91 9.68 -29.64
CA GLU A 87 -5.84 8.23 -29.85
C GLU A 87 -5.06 7.54 -28.72
N SER A 88 -3.87 8.05 -28.38
CA SER A 88 -3.05 7.49 -27.30
C SER A 88 -3.72 7.63 -25.93
N LEU A 89 -4.47 8.71 -25.69
CA LEU A 89 -5.26 8.86 -24.47
C LEU A 89 -6.37 7.81 -24.40
N LYS A 90 -7.04 7.51 -25.51
CA LYS A 90 -8.04 6.45 -25.57
C LYS A 90 -7.44 5.08 -25.27
N VAL A 91 -6.26 4.78 -25.79
CA VAL A 91 -5.53 3.53 -25.48
C VAL A 91 -5.19 3.46 -23.99
N PHE A 92 -4.64 4.55 -23.42
CA PHE A 92 -4.32 4.64 -22.00
C PHE A 92 -5.56 4.43 -21.10
N THR A 93 -6.64 5.17 -21.36
CA THR A 93 -7.88 5.06 -20.56
C THR A 93 -8.52 3.66 -20.67
N THR A 94 -8.41 3.01 -21.83
CA THR A 94 -8.83 1.60 -22.00
C THR A 94 -7.98 0.67 -21.13
N LYS A 95 -6.66 0.84 -21.13
CA LYS A 95 -5.75 0.05 -20.27
C LYS A 95 -6.06 0.23 -18.79
N VAL A 96 -6.33 1.47 -18.34
CA VAL A 96 -6.75 1.72 -16.95
C VAL A 96 -8.07 1.00 -16.65
N ALA A 97 -9.06 1.06 -17.55
CA ALA A 97 -10.33 0.36 -17.35
C ALA A 97 -10.16 -1.16 -17.20
N GLU A 98 -9.27 -1.77 -18.00
CA GLU A 98 -8.89 -3.18 -17.87
C GLU A 98 -8.25 -3.49 -16.51
N VAL A 99 -7.34 -2.61 -16.04
CA VAL A 99 -6.69 -2.73 -14.72
C VAL A 99 -7.71 -2.60 -13.58
N LEU A 100 -8.65 -1.65 -13.65
CA LEU A 100 -9.71 -1.50 -12.65
C LEU A 100 -10.62 -2.73 -12.63
N SER A 101 -10.96 -3.28 -13.80
CA SER A 101 -11.73 -4.52 -13.90
C SER A 101 -10.96 -5.72 -13.34
N SER A 102 -9.64 -5.79 -13.54
CA SER A 102 -8.83 -6.87 -12.98
C SER A 102 -8.70 -6.75 -11.45
N LEU A 103 -8.66 -5.53 -10.91
CA LEU A 103 -8.74 -5.30 -9.46
C LEU A 103 -10.07 -5.81 -8.90
N ASP A 104 -11.19 -5.48 -9.54
CA ASP A 104 -12.51 -5.92 -9.10
C ASP A 104 -12.60 -7.44 -8.97
N ALA A 105 -11.95 -8.19 -9.88
CA ALA A 105 -11.87 -9.65 -9.85
C ALA A 105 -11.01 -10.23 -8.70
N VAL A 106 -10.18 -9.44 -8.01
CA VAL A 106 -9.39 -9.94 -6.86
C VAL A 106 -10.30 -10.17 -5.65
N GLU A 107 -10.60 -11.42 -5.34
CA GLU A 107 -11.44 -11.78 -4.20
C GLU A 107 -10.71 -11.62 -2.86
N VAL A 108 -11.29 -10.80 -1.98
CA VAL A 108 -10.82 -10.55 -0.61
C VAL A 108 -11.97 -10.73 0.37
N LYS A 109 -11.66 -11.26 1.56
CA LYS A 109 -12.62 -11.52 2.64
C LYS A 109 -12.39 -10.63 3.85
N SER A 110 -11.14 -10.22 4.12
CA SER A 110 -10.87 -9.24 5.18
C SER A 110 -11.49 -7.88 4.84
N GLU A 111 -12.22 -7.31 5.80
CA GLU A 111 -12.78 -5.96 5.71
C GLU A 111 -11.68 -4.91 5.54
N ALA A 112 -10.57 -5.02 6.27
CA ALA A 112 -9.47 -4.06 6.17
C ALA A 112 -8.81 -4.11 4.77
N VAL A 113 -8.65 -5.31 4.21
CA VAL A 113 -8.12 -5.48 2.85
C VAL A 113 -9.14 -5.00 1.81
N SER A 114 -10.44 -5.20 2.03
CA SER A 114 -11.51 -4.67 1.17
C SER A 114 -11.49 -3.13 1.11
N GLN A 115 -11.34 -2.47 2.26
CA GLN A 115 -11.21 -1.01 2.33
C GLN A 115 -9.96 -0.51 1.62
N PHE A 116 -8.83 -1.18 1.80
CA PHE A 116 -7.60 -0.88 1.08
C PHE A 116 -7.78 -1.03 -0.44
N LYS A 117 -8.33 -2.16 -0.89
CA LYS A 117 -8.65 -2.43 -2.30
C LYS A 117 -9.56 -1.34 -2.89
N ALA A 118 -10.62 -0.95 -2.18
CA ALA A 118 -11.54 0.09 -2.62
C ALA A 118 -10.83 1.45 -2.77
N LYS A 119 -9.98 1.81 -1.80
CA LYS A 119 -9.18 3.05 -1.87
C LYS A 119 -8.12 2.99 -2.99
N THR A 120 -7.53 1.83 -3.27
CA THR A 120 -6.65 1.63 -4.44
C THR A 120 -7.42 1.91 -5.74
N LYS A 121 -8.63 1.35 -5.87
CA LYS A 121 -9.50 1.58 -7.03
C LYS A 121 -9.85 3.06 -7.21
N GLU A 122 -10.22 3.72 -6.13
CA GLU A 122 -10.54 5.16 -6.12
C GLU A 122 -9.34 5.99 -6.59
N THR A 123 -8.15 5.75 -6.02
CA THR A 123 -6.92 6.47 -6.39
C THR A 123 -6.56 6.26 -7.86
N LEU A 124 -6.68 5.04 -8.40
CA LEU A 124 -6.46 4.77 -9.82
C LEU A 124 -7.48 5.47 -10.72
N THR A 125 -8.75 5.51 -10.31
CA THR A 125 -9.82 6.21 -11.02
C THR A 125 -9.54 7.72 -11.06
N LEU A 126 -9.22 8.32 -9.91
CA LEU A 126 -8.90 9.75 -9.79
C LEU A 126 -7.65 10.12 -10.60
N SER A 127 -6.63 9.25 -10.62
CA SER A 127 -5.42 9.46 -11.43
C SER A 127 -5.74 9.47 -12.92
N ASN A 128 -6.55 8.52 -13.39
CA ASN A 128 -7.00 8.48 -14.78
C ASN A 128 -7.84 9.70 -15.17
N ASP A 129 -8.75 10.13 -14.29
CA ASP A 129 -9.55 11.33 -14.49
C ASP A 129 -8.68 12.58 -14.60
N LEU A 130 -7.67 12.71 -13.74
CA LEU A 130 -6.73 13.83 -13.76
C LEU A 130 -5.91 13.85 -15.04
N ILE A 131 -5.39 12.70 -15.49
CA ILE A 131 -4.62 12.58 -16.74
C ILE A 131 -5.52 12.94 -17.94
N THR A 132 -6.73 12.37 -17.99
CA THR A 132 -7.70 12.64 -19.05
C THR A 132 -8.05 14.11 -19.14
N GLU A 133 -8.34 14.74 -18.00
CA GLU A 133 -8.65 16.16 -17.95
C GLU A 133 -7.42 16.99 -18.36
N SER A 134 -6.23 16.66 -17.85
CA SER A 134 -5.00 17.39 -18.17
C SER A 134 -4.73 17.43 -19.67
N VAL A 135 -4.90 16.30 -20.37
CA VAL A 135 -4.73 16.23 -21.82
C VAL A 135 -5.79 17.08 -22.55
N LYS A 136 -7.05 17.09 -22.09
CA LYS A 136 -8.09 17.97 -22.66
C LYS A 136 -7.76 19.45 -22.47
N VAL A 137 -7.31 19.83 -21.28
CA VAL A 137 -6.90 21.22 -20.97
C VAL A 137 -5.70 21.64 -21.81
N MET A 138 -4.74 20.74 -22.07
CA MET A 138 -3.62 21.03 -22.97
C MET A 138 -4.08 21.37 -24.39
N ALA A 139 -5.15 20.74 -24.88
CA ALA A 139 -5.70 21.05 -26.20
C ALA A 139 -6.43 22.40 -26.27
N ASN A 140 -6.98 22.87 -25.14
CA ASN A 140 -7.73 24.12 -25.00
C ASN A 140 -7.56 24.75 -23.60
N PRO A 141 -6.47 25.48 -23.34
CA PRO A 141 -6.17 25.99 -22.01
C PRO A 141 -7.05 27.18 -21.64
N THR A 142 -7.72 27.09 -20.49
CA THR A 142 -8.50 28.18 -19.87
C THR A 142 -8.18 28.26 -18.37
N ALA A 143 -8.49 29.39 -17.74
CA ALA A 143 -8.27 29.57 -16.30
C ALA A 143 -9.16 28.62 -15.48
N GLU A 144 -10.42 28.48 -15.90
CA GLU A 144 -11.41 27.60 -15.30
C GLU A 144 -10.98 26.14 -15.40
N ALA A 145 -10.51 25.70 -16.57
CA ALA A 145 -10.05 24.33 -16.75
C ALA A 145 -8.77 24.04 -15.95
N GLN A 146 -7.86 25.01 -15.81
CA GLN A 146 -6.70 24.87 -14.94
C GLN A 146 -7.09 24.74 -13.46
N GLN A 147 -8.13 25.45 -13.01
CA GLN A 147 -8.65 25.31 -11.65
C GLN A 147 -9.20 23.89 -11.41
N VAL A 148 -9.94 23.33 -12.37
CA VAL A 148 -10.42 21.93 -12.28
C VAL A 148 -9.28 20.93 -12.13
N ILE A 149 -8.16 21.12 -12.85
CA ILE A 149 -6.95 20.30 -12.70
C ILE A 149 -6.38 20.39 -11.29
N GLN A 150 -6.29 21.60 -10.73
CA GLN A 150 -5.80 21.79 -9.37
C GLN A 150 -6.71 21.10 -8.34
N GLU A 151 -8.02 21.27 -8.45
CA GLU A 151 -9.00 20.63 -7.55
C GLU A 151 -8.90 19.11 -7.61
N LYS A 152 -8.87 18.53 -8.83
CA LYS A 152 -8.69 17.07 -9.01
C LYS A 152 -7.35 16.59 -8.46
N SER A 153 -6.28 17.37 -8.62
CA SER A 153 -4.96 17.05 -8.06
C SER A 153 -5.01 16.99 -6.54
N GLN A 154 -5.68 17.94 -5.88
CA GLN A 154 -5.82 17.94 -4.42
C GLN A 154 -6.64 16.75 -3.91
N VAL A 155 -7.71 16.39 -4.62
CA VAL A 155 -8.51 15.20 -4.31
C VAL A 155 -7.66 13.93 -4.44
N LEU A 156 -6.89 13.81 -5.52
CA LEU A 156 -5.99 12.67 -5.73
C LEU A 156 -4.89 12.59 -4.65
N ILE A 157 -4.30 13.72 -4.26
CA ILE A 157 -3.30 13.78 -3.18
C ILE A 157 -3.89 13.27 -1.87
N LYS A 158 -5.11 13.73 -1.52
CA LYS A 158 -5.80 13.28 -0.31
C LYS A 158 -6.09 11.77 -0.35
N ALA A 159 -6.61 11.27 -1.47
CA ALA A 159 -6.86 9.84 -1.64
C ALA A 159 -5.57 9.01 -1.53
N GLY A 160 -4.45 9.51 -2.07
CA GLY A 160 -3.14 8.89 -1.93
C GLY A 160 -2.62 8.85 -0.48
N GLN A 161 -2.85 9.91 0.29
CA GLN A 161 -2.52 9.92 1.72
C GLN A 161 -3.35 8.90 2.51
N GLU A 162 -4.67 8.86 2.26
CA GLU A 162 -5.57 7.88 2.88
C GLU A 162 -5.15 6.44 2.52
N LEU A 163 -4.80 6.20 1.26
CA LEU A 163 -4.31 4.90 0.79
C LEU A 163 -3.03 4.48 1.53
N GLN A 164 -2.08 5.39 1.67
CA GLN A 164 -0.83 5.14 2.39
C GLN A 164 -1.11 4.84 3.88
N GLN A 165 -2.03 5.56 4.51
CA GLN A 165 -2.42 5.29 5.90
C GLN A 165 -3.03 3.89 6.06
N LEU A 166 -3.94 3.49 5.16
CA LEU A 166 -4.52 2.14 5.16
C LEU A 166 -3.44 1.06 4.97
N GLN A 167 -2.47 1.31 4.09
CA GLN A 167 -1.35 0.38 3.89
C GLN A 167 -0.52 0.20 5.17
N LEU A 168 -0.20 1.29 5.86
CA LEU A 168 0.56 1.25 7.12
C LEU A 168 -0.22 0.53 8.22
N GLN A 169 -1.53 0.79 8.33
CA GLN A 169 -2.40 0.11 9.30
C GLN A 169 -2.45 -1.40 9.03
N LEU A 170 -2.60 -1.82 7.77
CA LEU A 170 -2.54 -3.24 7.40
C LEU A 170 -1.18 -3.85 7.76
N GLN A 171 -0.07 -3.20 7.41
CA GLN A 171 1.26 -3.73 7.77
C GLN A 171 1.41 -3.90 9.29
N GLN A 172 0.96 -2.94 10.09
CA GLN A 172 1.02 -3.04 11.55
C GLN A 172 0.18 -4.20 12.10
N ARG A 173 -1.01 -4.46 11.55
CA ARG A 173 -1.88 -5.58 11.94
C ARG A 173 -1.29 -6.94 11.56
N LEU A 174 -0.56 -6.98 10.45
CA LEU A 174 0.09 -8.20 9.95
C LEU A 174 1.46 -8.46 10.59
N MET A 175 2.03 -7.49 11.31
CA MET A 175 3.23 -7.71 12.11
C MET A 175 2.91 -8.58 13.33
N PRO A 176 3.70 -9.62 13.62
CA PRO A 176 3.54 -10.36 14.87
C PRO A 176 3.91 -9.43 16.03
N THR A 177 2.96 -9.12 16.91
CA THR A 177 3.29 -8.52 18.21
C THR A 177 4.19 -9.49 18.95
N ALA A 178 5.44 -9.10 19.20
CA ALA A 178 6.32 -9.82 20.11
C ALA A 178 5.60 -9.93 21.47
N PRO A 179 5.60 -11.11 22.12
CA PRO A 179 5.12 -11.18 23.49
C PRO A 179 5.93 -10.18 24.32
N ALA A 180 5.23 -9.38 25.13
CA ALA A 180 5.88 -8.56 26.14
C ALA A 180 6.78 -9.51 26.93
N ALA A 181 8.10 -9.33 26.82
CA ALA A 181 9.03 -10.10 27.62
C ALA A 181 8.65 -9.84 29.08
N ASP A 182 8.12 -10.86 29.75
CA ASP A 182 7.80 -10.82 31.16
C ASP A 182 9.04 -10.33 31.91
N ALA A 183 9.02 -9.06 32.32
CA ALA A 183 10.05 -8.47 33.13
C ALA A 183 9.96 -9.12 34.51
N LYS A 184 10.84 -10.09 34.74
CA LYS A 184 11.07 -10.73 36.03
C LYS A 184 11.91 -9.86 36.94
#